data_AF-A0A925DVA5-F1
#
_entry.id   AF-A0A925DVA5-F1
#
_cell.length_a   1.000
_cell.length_b   1.000
_cell.length_c   1.000
_cell.angle_alpha   90.00
_cell.angle_beta   90.00
_cell.angle_gamma   90.00
#
_symmetry.space_group_name_H-M   'P 1'
#
loop_
_entity.id
_entity.type
_entity.pdbx_description
1 polymer ?
#
loop_
_entity_poly.entity_id
_entity_poly.type
_entity_poly.pdbx_seq_one_letter_code
_entity_poly.pdbx_strand_id
1 'polypeptide(L)'
;MNPDLVDFVVKRTHLKAGEIKPELRLAEDIGFYGMDAVSFFEEFFAEFKIKNCEDFDFDMHIDRGPDFALQPIKWLKNIVVKSRRRYLRPDVSIGHLEKVQEKGEWFNER
;
A
#
# COMPACT_ATOMS: atom_id res chain seq x y z
N MET A 1 8.86 16.05 2.30
CA MET A 1 8.74 14.60 2.16
C MET A 1 9.86 13.92 2.92
N ASN A 2 9.54 12.93 3.74
CA ASN A 2 10.51 12.19 4.55
C ASN A 2 11.57 11.49 3.66
N PRO A 3 12.88 11.76 3.86
CA PRO A 3 13.96 11.16 3.07
C PRO A 3 13.96 9.62 3.10
N ASP A 4 13.61 9.02 4.23
CA ASP A 4 13.61 7.57 4.40
C ASP A 4 12.50 6.92 3.57
N LEU A 5 11.33 7.58 3.48
CA LEU A 5 10.24 7.13 2.62
C LEU A 5 10.59 7.29 1.14
N VAL A 6 11.23 8.40 0.77
CA VAL A 6 11.68 8.63 -0.60
C VAL A 6 12.67 7.54 -1.02
N ASP A 7 13.67 7.25 -0.18
CA ASP A 7 14.65 6.18 -0.42
C ASP A 7 13.98 4.80 -0.49
N PHE A 8 13.02 4.53 0.40
CA PHE A 8 12.23 3.30 0.38
C PHE A 8 11.52 3.11 -0.97
N VAL A 9 10.80 4.13 -1.45
CA VAL A 9 10.05 4.07 -2.71
C VAL A 9 10.97 3.98 -3.93
N VAL A 10 12.07 4.75 -3.96
CA VAL A 10 13.04 4.72 -5.07
C VAL A 10 13.70 3.34 -5.20
N LYS A 11 13.97 2.65 -4.09
CA LYS A 11 14.55 1.30 -4.12
C LYS A 11 13.61 0.22 -4.68
N ARG A 12 12.31 0.49 -4.72
CA ARG A 12 11.26 -0.48 -5.09
C ARG A 12 10.56 -0.14 -6.39
N THR A 13 10.83 1.04 -6.93
CA THR A 13 10.20 1.55 -8.15
C THR A 13 11.27 1.97 -9.15
N HIS A 14 10.84 2.34 -10.35
CA HIS A 14 11.71 2.92 -11.37
C HIS A 14 11.86 4.45 -11.23
N LEU A 15 11.20 5.04 -10.24
CA LEU A 15 11.17 6.49 -10.03
C LEU A 15 12.46 6.98 -9.37
N LYS A 16 12.84 8.23 -9.68
CA LYS A 16 13.95 8.92 -9.02
C LYS A 16 13.42 9.76 -7.84
N ALA A 17 14.31 10.09 -6.91
CA ALA A 17 13.96 10.85 -5.71
C ALA A 17 13.21 12.18 -5.99
N GLY A 18 13.58 12.89 -7.07
CA GLY A 18 12.92 14.14 -7.47
C GLY A 18 11.56 13.96 -8.17
N GLU A 19 11.19 12.73 -8.53
CA GLU A 19 9.92 12.39 -9.16
C GLU A 19 8.89 11.95 -8.13
N ILE A 20 9.32 11.55 -6.93
CA ILE A 20 8.39 11.20 -5.85
C ILE A 20 7.67 12.47 -5.40
N LYS A 21 6.34 12.43 -5.43
CA LYS A 21 5.47 13.51 -4.91
C LYS A 21 4.35 12.92 -4.05
N PRO A 22 3.82 13.68 -3.06
CA PRO A 22 2.76 13.20 -2.17
C PRO A 22 1.49 12.76 -2.90
N GLU A 23 1.17 13.40 -4.03
CA GLU A 23 0.00 13.10 -4.85
C GLU A 23 0.10 11.80 -5.67
N LEU A 24 1.31 11.24 -5.84
CA LEU A 24 1.47 9.98 -6.57
C LEU A 24 0.73 8.86 -5.87
N ARG A 25 0.06 8.02 -6.66
CA ARG A 25 -0.66 6.85 -6.15
C ARG A 25 -0.01 5.56 -6.60
N LEU A 26 0.02 4.58 -5.70
CA LEU A 26 0.72 3.31 -5.91
C LEU A 26 0.18 2.55 -7.13
N ALA A 27 -1.14 2.46 -7.27
CA ALA A 27 -1.74 1.74 -8.37
C ALA A 27 -1.77 2.59 -9.64
N GLU A 28 -2.37 3.79 -9.61
CA GLU A 28 -2.61 4.62 -10.79
C GLU A 28 -1.33 5.14 -11.46
N ASP A 29 -0.36 5.63 -10.68
CA ASP A 29 0.85 6.27 -11.23
C ASP A 29 2.05 5.33 -11.30
N ILE A 30 2.18 4.40 -10.34
CA ILE A 30 3.36 3.54 -10.21
C ILE A 30 3.11 2.14 -10.78
N GLY A 31 1.85 1.70 -10.83
CA GLY A 31 1.47 0.40 -11.36
C GLY A 31 1.61 -0.75 -10.36
N PHE A 32 1.60 -0.47 -9.05
CA PHE A 32 1.54 -1.52 -8.04
C PHE A 32 0.12 -2.04 -7.86
N TYR A 33 -0.08 -3.24 -8.40
CA TYR A 33 -1.33 -4.00 -8.31
C TYR A 33 -1.06 -5.36 -7.67
N GLY A 34 -2.14 -5.98 -7.18
CA GLY A 34 -2.13 -7.38 -6.77
C GLY A 34 -0.97 -7.73 -5.84
N MET A 35 -0.16 -8.71 -6.21
CA MET A 35 0.94 -9.20 -5.36
C MET A 35 2.08 -8.19 -5.19
N ASP A 36 2.35 -7.34 -6.19
CA ASP A 36 3.40 -6.33 -6.07
C ASP A 36 3.03 -5.29 -5.01
N ALA A 37 1.76 -4.87 -5.00
CA ALA A 37 1.23 -4.01 -3.94
C ALA A 37 1.28 -4.70 -2.57
N VAL A 38 0.93 -5.99 -2.49
CA VAL A 38 1.00 -6.75 -1.23
C VAL A 38 2.43 -6.76 -0.70
N SER A 39 3.42 -7.13 -1.53
CA SER A 39 4.82 -7.15 -1.14
C SER A 39 5.34 -5.76 -0.75
N PHE A 40 4.92 -4.72 -1.47
CA PHE A 40 5.25 -3.35 -1.11
C PHE A 40 4.75 -2.97 0.30
N PHE A 41 3.48 -3.25 0.61
CA PHE A 41 2.91 -2.95 1.94
C PHE A 41 3.53 -3.80 3.04
N GLU A 42 3.82 -5.08 2.80
CA GLU A 42 4.53 -5.95 3.74
C GLU A 42 5.89 -5.37 4.11
N GLU A 43 6.69 -4.98 3.11
CA GLU A 43 7.99 -4.37 3.32
C GLU A 43 7.88 -3.00 4.00
N PHE A 44 6.90 -2.19 3.63
CA PHE A 44 6.66 -0.88 4.23
C PHE A 44 6.32 -1.00 5.72
N PHE A 45 5.40 -1.92 6.09
CA PHE A 45 5.03 -2.14 7.47
C PHE A 45 6.19 -2.69 8.31
N ALA A 46 7.01 -3.57 7.73
CA ALA A 46 8.18 -4.12 8.39
C ALA A 46 9.29 -3.06 8.60
N GLU A 47 9.64 -2.32 7.54
CA GLU A 47 10.70 -1.30 7.54
C GLU A 47 10.41 -0.20 8.56
N PHE A 48 9.18 0.31 8.55
CA PHE A 48 8.76 1.43 9.40
C PHE A 48 8.08 1.01 10.70
N LYS A 49 8.03 -0.31 10.99
CA LYS A 49 7.46 -0.90 12.21
C LYS A 49 6.04 -0.41 12.49
N ILE A 50 5.21 -0.38 11.45
CA ILE A 50 3.84 0.14 11.50
C ILE A 50 2.96 -0.78 12.36
N LYS A 51 2.20 -0.18 13.27
CA LYS A 51 1.24 -0.89 14.15
C LYS A 51 -0.16 -0.92 13.55
N ASN A 52 -1.04 -1.72 14.14
CA ASN A 52 -2.44 -1.90 13.75
C ASN A 52 -2.61 -2.34 12.29
N CYS A 53 -1.67 -3.13 11.77
CA CYS A 53 -1.71 -3.64 10.39
C CYS A 53 -2.91 -4.59 10.17
N GLU A 54 -3.51 -5.12 11.23
CA GLU A 54 -4.76 -5.88 11.22
C GLU A 54 -5.97 -5.08 10.75
N ASP A 55 -5.93 -3.74 10.83
CA ASP A 55 -6.98 -2.84 10.33
C ASP A 55 -6.83 -2.52 8.83
N PHE A 56 -5.75 -2.99 8.20
CA PHE A 56 -5.53 -2.81 6.76
C PHE A 56 -6.54 -3.67 5.96
N ASP A 57 -7.43 -2.99 5.23
CA ASP A 57 -8.42 -3.63 4.35
C ASP A 57 -7.89 -3.69 2.91
N PHE A 58 -7.45 -4.88 2.48
CA PHE A 58 -6.92 -5.14 1.14
C PHE A 58 -7.88 -4.73 0.03
N ASP A 59 -9.19 -4.96 0.22
CA ASP A 59 -10.20 -4.59 -0.77
C ASP A 59 -10.32 -3.07 -0.94
N MET A 60 -9.85 -2.29 0.03
CA MET A 60 -9.91 -0.83 0.02
C MET A 60 -8.61 -0.15 -0.41
N HIS A 61 -7.47 -0.84 -0.34
CA HIS A 61 -6.14 -0.23 -0.54
C HIS A 61 -5.30 -0.88 -1.64
N ILE A 62 -5.66 -2.09 -2.10
CA ILE A 62 -4.94 -2.79 -3.17
C ILE A 62 -5.87 -3.08 -4.33
N ASP A 63 -5.57 -2.53 -5.50
CA ASP A 63 -6.24 -2.94 -6.74
C ASP A 63 -5.72 -4.32 -7.14
N ARG A 64 -6.64 -5.29 -7.09
CA ARG A 64 -6.34 -6.70 -7.29
C ARG A 64 -5.88 -6.99 -8.72
N GLY A 65 -6.18 -6.16 -9.72
CA GLY A 65 -5.82 -6.46 -11.11
C GLY A 65 -6.40 -7.80 -11.61
N PRO A 66 -6.03 -8.25 -12.83
CA PRO A 66 -6.60 -9.45 -13.45
C PRO A 66 -6.06 -10.78 -12.89
N ASP A 67 -4.85 -10.79 -12.31
CA ASP A 67 -4.10 -12.02 -11.99
C ASP A 67 -4.07 -12.39 -10.50
N PHE A 68 -4.82 -11.68 -9.65
CA PHE A 68 -4.79 -11.93 -8.19
C PHE A 68 -5.60 -13.16 -7.80
N ALA A 69 -4.97 -14.32 -7.94
CA ALA A 69 -5.40 -15.54 -7.28
C ALA A 69 -5.10 -15.41 -5.78
N LEU A 70 -6.13 -15.53 -4.94
CA LEU A 70 -6.06 -15.49 -3.48
C LEU A 70 -5.09 -16.57 -2.96
N GLN A 71 -3.81 -16.22 -2.79
CA GLN A 71 -2.90 -17.06 -2.04
C GLN A 71 -3.15 -16.86 -0.54
N PRO A 72 -3.04 -17.92 0.28
CA PRO A 72 -3.17 -17.82 1.73
C PRO A 72 -1.94 -17.13 2.31
N ILE A 73 -1.98 -15.79 2.33
CA ILE A 73 -0.96 -14.96 2.95
C ILE A 73 -1.13 -15.09 4.48
N LYS A 74 -0.14 -15.69 5.15
CA LYS A 74 -0.25 -16.22 6.54
C LYS A 74 -0.50 -15.17 7.63
N TRP A 75 -0.24 -13.90 7.40
CA TRP A 75 -0.48 -12.82 8.38
C TRP A 75 -1.87 -12.18 8.23
N LEU A 76 -2.69 -12.62 7.27
CA LEU A 76 -3.91 -11.93 6.87
C LEU A 76 -5.17 -12.67 7.30
N LYS A 77 -5.78 -12.21 8.40
CA LYS A 77 -7.07 -12.72 8.91
C LYS A 77 -8.29 -12.19 8.16
N ASN A 78 -8.14 -11.14 7.34
CA ASN A 78 -9.26 -10.41 6.74
C ASN A 78 -9.55 -10.75 5.26
N ILE A 79 -8.83 -11.70 4.65
CA ILE A 79 -9.08 -12.15 3.27
C ILE A 79 -10.30 -13.11 3.18
N VAL A 80 -11.30 -12.95 4.04
CA VAL A 80 -12.57 -13.65 3.90
C VAL A 80 -13.47 -12.75 3.07
N VAL A 81 -13.63 -13.14 1.80
CA VAL A 81 -14.43 -12.49 0.74
C VAL A 81 -15.71 -11.86 1.30
N LYS A 82 -15.66 -10.57 1.65
CA LYS A 82 -16.84 -9.75 1.91
C LYS A 82 -17.38 -9.27 0.56
N SER A 83 -18.48 -9.88 0.15
CA SER A 83 -19.41 -9.48 -0.90
C SER A 83 -19.16 -8.09 -1.53
N ARG A 84 -18.73 -8.08 -2.80
CA ARG A 84 -18.78 -6.98 -3.80
C ARG A 84 -19.14 -5.60 -3.22
N ARG A 85 -18.16 -4.93 -2.61
CA ARG A 85 -18.23 -3.47 -2.43
C ARG A 85 -18.04 -2.83 -3.81
N ARG A 86 -18.91 -1.88 -4.15
CA ARG A 86 -18.91 -1.14 -5.43
C ARG A 86 -17.51 -0.61 -5.74
N TYR A 87 -17.11 -0.68 -7.01
CA TYR A 87 -15.98 -0.03 -7.68
C TYR A 87 -15.31 1.10 -6.88
N LEU A 88 -14.56 0.73 -5.84
CA LEU A 88 -13.45 1.54 -5.39
C LEU A 88 -12.35 1.17 -6.38
N ARG A 89 -11.63 2.17 -6.91
CA ARG A 89 -10.29 1.93 -7.44
C ARG A 89 -9.38 2.08 -6.23
N PRO A 90 -9.21 1.02 -5.41
CA PRO A 90 -8.46 1.11 -4.17
C PRO A 90 -7.03 1.53 -4.50
N ASP A 91 -6.62 2.66 -3.95
CA ASP A 91 -5.32 3.23 -4.23
C ASP A 91 -4.89 4.13 -3.08
N VAL A 92 -3.59 4.11 -2.80
CA VAL A 92 -2.98 4.80 -1.68
C VAL A 92 -1.96 5.79 -2.20
N SER A 93 -2.05 7.04 -1.74
CA SER A 93 -1.08 8.07 -2.09
C SER A 93 0.23 7.93 -1.31
N ILE A 94 1.35 8.37 -1.89
CA ILE A 94 2.63 8.48 -1.18
C ILE A 94 2.50 9.42 0.03
N GLY A 95 1.71 10.50 -0.11
CA GLY A 95 1.44 11.43 0.97
C GLY A 95 0.67 10.78 2.13
N HIS A 96 -0.14 9.75 1.87
CA HIS A 96 -0.75 8.96 2.93
C HIS A 96 0.27 8.06 3.63
N LEU A 97 1.16 7.40 2.88
CA LEU A 97 2.24 6.60 3.45
C LEU A 97 3.15 7.44 4.35
N GLU A 98 3.43 8.68 3.98
CA GLU A 98 4.18 9.63 4.81
C GLU A 98 3.49 9.84 6.16
N LYS A 99 2.18 10.10 6.16
CA LYS A 99 1.44 10.30 7.42
C LYS A 99 1.37 9.02 8.25
N VAL A 100 1.23 7.85 7.63
CA VAL A 100 1.25 6.56 8.32
C VAL A 100 2.62 6.32 8.96
N GLN A 101 3.70 6.60 8.25
CA GLN A 101 5.07 6.51 8.76
C GLN A 101 5.29 7.45 9.94
N GLU A 102 4.89 8.72 9.82
CA GLU A 102 5.01 9.73 10.89
C GLU A 102 4.24 9.31 12.16
N LYS A 103 3.07 8.69 11.98
CA LYS A 103 2.23 8.24 13.09
C LYS A 103 2.68 6.90 13.67
N GLY A 104 3.34 6.06 12.88
CA GLY A 104 3.76 4.71 13.24
C GLY A 104 2.63 3.68 13.36
N GLU A 105 1.44 3.98 12.82
CA GLU A 105 0.28 3.08 12.82
C GLU A 105 -0.56 3.29 11.56
N TRP A 106 -1.16 2.20 11.07
CA TRP A 106 -2.06 2.26 9.93
C TRP A 106 -3.36 2.98 10.28
N PHE A 107 -3.85 3.80 9.36
CA PHE A 107 -5.20 4.37 9.38
C PHE A 107 -5.65 4.59 7.94
N ASN A 108 -6.95 4.60 7.67
CA ASN A 108 -7.44 4.79 6.31
C ASN A 108 -7.28 6.24 5.83
N GLU A 109 -6.92 6.41 4.56
CA GLU A 109 -6.97 7.70 3.87
C GLU A 109 -8.40 8.25 3.94
N ARG A 110 -8.56 9.49 4.42
CA ARG A 110 -9.86 10.15 4.61
C ARG A 110 -10.29 10.89 3.36
#